data_AF-A0A3L7NWM7-F1
#
_entry.id   AF-A0A3L7NWM7-F1
#
_cell.length_a   1.000
_cell.length_b   1.000
_cell.length_c   1.000
_cell.angle_alpha   90.00
_cell.angle_beta   90.00
_cell.angle_gamma   90.00
#
_symmetry.space_group_name_H-M   'P 1'
#
loop_
_entity.id
_entity.type
_entity.pdbx_description
1 polymer ?
#
loop_
_entity_poly.entity_id
_entity_poly.type
_entity_poly.pdbx_seq_one_letter_code
_entity_poly.pdbx_strand_id
1 'polypeptide(L)'
;MNVNTGEEVWKDRIEGTFTASPIAGNGLIYFCNEEGDCYVVKAAETFELVSKNHLTEGMRASPSAADGHLFLRTFTRLYCIGD
;
A
#
# COMPACT_ATOMS: atom_id res chain seq x y z
N MET A 1 0.66 -8.78 12.42
CA MET A 1 0.50 -9.24 13.81
C MET A 1 -0.94 -9.66 14.00
N ASN A 2 -1.20 -10.76 14.70
CA ASN A 2 -2.54 -11.18 15.08
C ASN A 2 -3.09 -10.21 16.14
N VAL A 3 -4.28 -9.65 15.91
CA VAL A 3 -4.83 -8.59 16.77
C VAL A 3 -5.20 -9.07 18.18
N ASN A 4 -5.45 -10.37 18.33
CA ASN A 4 -5.91 -10.98 19.59
C ASN A 4 -4.73 -11.50 20.42
N THR A 5 -3.71 -12.05 19.77
CA THR A 5 -2.56 -12.69 20.46
C THR A 5 -1.32 -11.81 20.52
N GLY A 6 -1.21 -10.81 19.64
CA GLY A 6 0.01 -10.01 19.50
C GLY A 6 1.15 -10.78 18.81
N GLU A 7 0.89 -11.98 18.27
CA GLU A 7 1.92 -12.77 17.59
C GLU A 7 2.18 -12.20 16.19
N GLU A 8 3.46 -12.22 15.78
CA GLU A 8 3.84 -11.88 14.41
C GLU A 8 3.26 -12.92 13.45
N VAL A 9 2.60 -12.46 12.36
CA VAL A 9 2.04 -13.36 11.33
C VAL A 9 3.12 -13.67 10.30
N TRP A 10 3.73 -12.61 9.79
CA TRP A 10 4.92 -12.65 8.95
C TRP A 10 5.64 -11.31 9.06
N LYS A 11 6.89 -11.30 8.61
CA LYS A 11 7.72 -10.12 8.47
C LYS A 11 8.59 -10.26 7.23
N ASP A 12 8.58 -9.24 6.40
CA ASP A 12 9.41 -9.13 5.22
C ASP A 12 9.83 -7.68 5.01
N ARG A 13 10.74 -7.45 4.06
CA ARG A 13 11.23 -6.12 3.69
C ARG A 13 10.73 -5.73 2.31
N ILE A 14 10.12 -4.54 2.24
CA ILE A 14 9.86 -3.82 0.99
C ILE A 14 10.75 -2.58 0.96
N GLU A 15 11.25 -2.25 -0.22
CA GLU A 15 12.29 -1.22 -0.40
C GLU A 15 11.70 0.19 -0.55
N GLY A 16 12.45 1.19 -0.07
CA GLY A 16 12.14 2.61 -0.22
C GLY A 16 11.79 3.33 1.08
N THR A 17 11.48 4.61 0.95
CA THR A 17 11.24 5.52 2.08
C THR A 17 9.74 5.66 2.31
N PHE A 18 9.23 5.28 3.48
CA PHE A 18 7.79 5.32 3.76
C PHE A 18 7.44 6.40 4.78
N THR A 19 6.71 7.42 4.32
CA THR A 19 6.03 8.41 5.17
C THR A 19 4.51 8.20 5.17
N ALA A 20 3.97 7.67 4.08
CA ALA A 20 2.56 7.32 3.95
C ALA A 20 2.19 6.13 4.85
N SER A 21 1.01 6.19 5.45
CA SER A 21 0.44 5.03 6.15
C SER A 21 -0.10 4.02 5.13
N PRO A 22 0.06 2.70 5.36
CA PRO A 22 -0.58 1.70 4.51
C PRO A 22 -2.09 1.65 4.75
N ILE A 23 -2.83 1.15 3.76
CA ILE A 23 -4.24 0.77 3.94
C ILE A 23 -4.45 -0.68 3.53
N ALA A 24 -5.48 -1.32 4.07
CA ALA A 24 -5.88 -2.68 3.72
C ALA A 24 -7.34 -2.72 3.26
N GLY A 25 -7.63 -3.52 2.24
CA GLY A 25 -8.97 -3.68 1.67
C GLY A 25 -8.98 -4.74 0.57
N ASN A 26 -10.12 -5.41 0.39
CA ASN A 26 -10.29 -6.46 -0.63
C ASN A 26 -9.22 -7.57 -0.62
N GLY A 27 -8.76 -7.98 0.57
CA GLY A 27 -7.71 -9.01 0.72
C GLY A 27 -6.30 -8.53 0.34
N LEU A 28 -6.10 -7.23 0.14
CA LEU A 28 -4.84 -6.62 -0.26
C LEU A 28 -4.42 -5.54 0.76
N ILE A 29 -3.13 -5.27 0.82
CA ILE A 29 -2.49 -4.22 1.61
C ILE A 29 -1.66 -3.37 0.66
N TYR A 30 -1.82 -2.05 0.74
CA TYR A 30 -1.21 -1.09 -0.16
C TYR A 30 -0.18 -0.26 0.60
N PHE A 31 1.06 -0.30 0.16
CA PHE A 31 2.17 0.50 0.71
C PHE A 31 2.68 1.43 -0.37
N CYS A 32 2.78 2.72 -0.09
CA CYS A 32 3.30 3.71 -1.03
C CYS A 32 4.51 4.42 -0.44
N ASN A 33 5.61 4.47 -1.19
CA ASN A 33 6.85 5.13 -0.75
C ASN A 33 7.01 6.53 -1.38
N GLU A 34 8.00 7.29 -0.89
CA GLU A 34 8.31 8.64 -1.37
C GLU A 34 8.82 8.65 -2.80
N GLU A 35 9.43 7.56 -3.25
CA GLU A 35 9.91 7.36 -4.61
C GLU A 35 8.76 7.10 -5.61
N GLY A 36 7.53 6.91 -5.14
CA GLY A 36 6.33 6.73 -5.96
C GLY A 36 6.02 5.28 -6.30
N ASP A 37 6.72 4.33 -5.69
CA ASP A 37 6.34 2.93 -5.77
C ASP A 37 5.15 2.63 -4.87
N CYS A 38 4.15 1.98 -5.46
CA CYS A 38 2.98 1.41 -4.79
C CYS A 38 3.10 -0.12 -4.80
N TYR A 39 3.42 -0.70 -3.65
CA TYR A 39 3.46 -2.14 -3.42
C TYR A 39 2.07 -2.63 -3.02
N VAL A 40 1.60 -3.66 -3.71
CA VAL A 40 0.36 -4.37 -3.39
C VAL A 40 0.74 -5.74 -2.84
N VAL A 41 0.45 -5.97 -1.58
CA VAL A 41 0.76 -7.21 -0.85
C VAL A 41 -0.54 -7.90 -0.50
N LYS A 42 -0.58 -9.23 -0.54
CA LYS A 42 -1.75 -9.98 -0.10
C LYS A 42 -1.88 -9.96 1.42
N ALA A 43 -3.10 -9.76 1.93
CA ALA A 43 -3.41 -9.94 3.34
C ALA A 43 -3.54 -11.44 3.66
N ALA A 44 -2.42 -12.14 3.80
CA ALA A 44 -2.34 -13.59 3.99
C ALA A 44 -1.44 -13.96 5.20
N GLU A 45 -1.33 -15.26 5.49
CA GLU A 45 -0.45 -15.80 6.54
C GLU A 45 1.03 -15.80 6.16
N THR A 46 1.34 -15.62 4.88
CA THR A 46 2.70 -15.47 4.36
C THR A 46 2.81 -14.21 3.51
N PHE A 47 4.01 -13.63 3.45
CA PHE A 47 4.27 -12.52 2.54
C PHE A 47 4.08 -12.95 1.08
N GLU A 48 3.28 -12.21 0.32
CA GLU A 48 3.04 -12.42 -1.10
C GLU A 48 2.90 -11.05 -1.78
N LEU A 49 3.90 -10.64 -2.55
CA LEU A 49 3.84 -9.43 -3.36
C LEU A 49 3.01 -9.70 -4.62
N VAL A 50 1.86 -9.03 -4.73
CA VAL A 50 0.95 -9.16 -5.87
C VAL A 50 1.40 -8.28 -7.03
N SER A 51 1.76 -7.02 -6.75
CA SER A 51 2.29 -6.12 -7.76
C SER A 51 3.12 -4.99 -7.17
N LYS A 52 3.96 -4.38 -8.01
CA LYS A 52 4.65 -3.13 -7.73
C LYS A 52 4.39 -2.19 -8.91
N ASN A 53 3.79 -1.04 -8.63
CA ASN A 53 3.46 -0.02 -9.62
C ASN A 53 4.27 1.24 -9.32
N HIS A 54 4.67 1.99 -10.34
CA HIS A 54 5.51 3.17 -10.17
C HIS A 54 4.83 4.42 -10.71
N LEU A 55 4.71 5.45 -9.87
CA LEU A 55 4.22 6.78 -10.22
C LEU A 55 5.37 7.78 -10.11
N THR A 56 5.88 8.24 -11.25
CA THR A 56 7.15 8.98 -11.38
C THR A 56 7.26 10.22 -10.48
N GLU A 57 6.13 10.82 -10.10
CA GLU A 57 6.15 12.04 -9.30
C GLU A 57 6.44 11.81 -7.81
N GLY A 58 6.39 10.59 -7.29
CA GLY A 58 6.56 10.34 -5.86
C GLY A 58 5.36 10.77 -5.00
N MET A 59 5.30 10.31 -3.75
CA MET A 59 4.20 10.68 -2.85
C MET A 59 4.53 10.57 -1.36
N ARG A 60 3.90 11.43 -0.54
CA ARG A 60 3.89 11.30 0.94
C ARG A 60 2.51 11.09 1.52
N ALA A 61 1.47 11.32 0.72
CA ALA A 61 0.10 11.16 1.15
C ALA A 61 -0.21 9.67 1.33
N SER A 62 -0.97 9.35 2.39
CA SER A 62 -1.49 7.99 2.57
C SER A 62 -2.51 7.67 1.47
N PRO A 63 -2.53 6.44 0.92
CA PRO A 63 -3.62 6.00 0.07
C PRO A 63 -4.97 6.12 0.77
N SER A 64 -6.04 6.30 0.01
CA SER A 64 -7.41 6.27 0.54
C SER A 64 -8.32 5.46 -0.37
N ALA A 65 -9.33 4.82 0.21
CA ALA A 65 -10.29 4.02 -0.53
C ALA A 65 -11.72 4.46 -0.21
N ALA A 66 -12.55 4.62 -1.24
CA ALA A 66 -13.98 4.94 -1.13
C ALA A 66 -14.72 4.44 -2.37
N ASP A 67 -15.94 3.95 -2.20
CA ASP A 67 -16.84 3.52 -3.29
C ASP A 67 -16.18 2.61 -4.33
N GLY A 68 -15.38 1.63 -3.88
CA GLY A 68 -14.68 0.69 -4.77
C GLY A 68 -13.45 1.25 -5.48
N HIS A 69 -13.08 2.51 -5.22
CA HIS A 69 -11.94 3.18 -5.82
C HIS A 69 -10.80 3.38 -4.82
N LEU A 70 -9.57 3.30 -5.34
CA LEU A 70 -8.33 3.67 -4.66
C LEU A 70 -7.86 5.03 -5.17
N PHE A 71 -7.62 5.96 -4.25
CA PHE A 71 -7.12 7.29 -4.55
C PHE A 71 -5.68 7.44 -4.07
N LEU A 72 -4.80 7.83 -5.00
CA LEU A 72 -3.38 8.04 -4.74
C LEU A 72 -3.00 9.48 -5.07
N ARG A 73 -2.55 10.22 -4.06
CA ARG A 73 -2.11 11.61 -4.21
C ARG A 73 -0.59 11.67 -4.32
N THR A 74 -0.08 11.86 -5.53
CA THR A 74 1.33 12.21 -5.74
C THR A 74 1.58 13.67 -5.38
N PHE A 75 2.84 14.11 -5.42
CA PHE A 75 3.18 15.51 -5.19
C PHE A 75 2.46 16.46 -6.16
N THR A 76 2.09 16.01 -7.36
CA THR A 76 1.55 16.87 -8.41
C THR A 76 0.17 16.46 -8.94
N ARG A 77 -0.26 15.20 -8.73
CA ARG A 77 -1.50 14.66 -9.31
C ARG A 77 -2.30 13.84 -8.29
N LEU A 78 -3.60 13.74 -8.52
CA LEU A 78 -4.49 12.80 -7.83
C LEU A 78 -4.93 11.74 -8.85
N TYR A 79 -4.63 10.48 -8.57
CA TYR A 79 -5.08 9.33 -9.35
C TYR A 79 -6.29 8.70 -8.67
N CYS A 80 -7.23 8.22 -9.48
CA CYS A 80 -8.36 7.39 -9.08
C CYS A 80 -8.24 6.06 -9.84
N ILE A 81 -8.27 4.95 -9.12
CA ILE A 81 -8.09 3.60 -9.66
C ILE A 81 -9.31 2.77 -9.24
N GLY A 82 -10.09 2.31 -10.20
CA GLY A 82 -11.33 1.54 -10.04
C GLY A 82 -11.97 1.31 -11.41
N ASP A 83 -12.97 0.44 -11.46
CA ASP A 83 -13.73 0.13 -12.69
C ASP A 83 -14.86 1.14 -12.95
#